data_AF-A0A1E2SKX6-F1
#
_entry.id   AF-A0A1E2SKX6-F1
#
_cell.length_a   1.000
_cell.length_b   1.000
_cell.length_c   1.000
_cell.angle_alpha   90.00
_cell.angle_beta   90.00
_cell.angle_gamma   90.00
#
_symmetry.space_group_name_H-M   'P 1'
#
loop_
_entity.id
_entity.type
_entity.pdbx_description
1 polymer ?
#
loop_
_entity_poly.entity_id
_entity_poly.type
_entity_poly.pdbx_seq_one_letter_code
_entity_poly.pdbx_strand_id
1 'polypeptide(L)'
;MLFRAMMATPASGKQSGLVCGGVQLHLTAPDTFDGLRTGLHLVQALAERPGVGWREETDLLPSGGGPAETVPWIDRLTGTASVRRSLAAGLPPEAIAAGWSDGLAAFRERAEPHRLYAPHPESSAGGPPRSGGEGIPVRVDTSLST
;
A
#
# COMPACT_ATOMS: atom_id res chain seq x y z
N MET A 1 6.11 -11.27 -7.07
CA MET A 1 5.16 -11.12 -5.94
C MET A 1 4.04 -12.12 -6.13
N LEU A 2 3.49 -12.66 -5.04
CA LEU A 2 2.34 -13.56 -5.06
C LEU A 2 1.26 -13.06 -4.10
N PHE A 3 0.00 -13.24 -4.48
CA PHE A 3 -1.15 -12.98 -3.62
C PHE A 3 -1.67 -14.29 -3.03
N ARG A 4 -1.92 -14.29 -1.71
CA ARG A 4 -2.55 -15.42 -1.02
C ARG A 4 -3.81 -14.93 -0.31
N ALA A 5 -4.94 -15.60 -0.51
CA ALA A 5 -6.13 -15.33 0.30
C ALA A 5 -5.81 -15.58 1.78
N MET A 6 -6.25 -14.69 2.66
CA MET A 6 -6.05 -14.82 4.10
C MET A 6 -7.34 -14.52 4.87
N MET A 7 -7.51 -15.22 5.99
CA MET A 7 -8.51 -14.94 7.01
C MET A 7 -7.78 -14.78 8.34
N ALA A 8 -8.11 -13.75 9.11
CA ALA A 8 -7.52 -13.52 10.42
C ALA A 8 -8.52 -12.85 11.36
N THR A 9 -8.37 -13.07 12.66
CA THR A 9 -9.09 -12.35 13.72
C THR A 9 -8.10 -11.42 14.41
N PRO A 10 -8.10 -10.10 14.11
CA PRO A 10 -7.18 -9.16 14.74
C PRO A 10 -7.37 -9.11 16.26
N ALA A 11 -6.25 -9.04 16.99
CA ALA A 11 -6.26 -8.94 18.45
C ALA A 11 -6.53 -7.51 18.97
N SER A 12 -6.38 -6.49 18.12
CA SER A 12 -6.55 -5.08 18.48
C SER A 12 -6.95 -4.23 17.26
N GLY A 13 -7.30 -2.96 17.51
CA GLY A 13 -7.72 -2.02 16.46
C GLY A 13 -9.21 -2.08 16.13
N LYS A 14 -9.62 -1.37 15.07
CA LYS A 14 -11.05 -1.15 14.73
C LYS A 14 -11.83 -2.42 14.37
N GLN A 15 -11.12 -3.47 13.99
CA GLN A 15 -11.69 -4.74 13.56
C GLN A 15 -11.33 -5.86 14.56
N SER A 16 -11.01 -5.49 15.81
CA SER A 16 -10.65 -6.46 16.86
C SER A 16 -11.78 -7.45 17.11
N GLY A 17 -11.44 -8.73 17.22
CA GLY A 17 -12.41 -9.81 17.48
C GLY A 17 -13.29 -10.19 16.29
N LEU A 18 -13.20 -9.49 15.16
CA LEU A 18 -13.94 -9.81 13.94
C LEU A 18 -13.10 -10.68 13.01
N VAL A 19 -13.74 -11.65 12.36
CA VAL A 19 -13.10 -12.42 11.29
C VAL A 19 -12.98 -11.54 10.05
N CYS A 20 -11.76 -11.17 9.69
CA CYS A 20 -11.46 -10.36 8.53
C CYS A 20 -10.88 -11.22 7.41
N GLY A 21 -11.47 -11.11 6.23
CA GLY A 21 -10.92 -11.67 4.99
C GLY A 21 -10.10 -10.64 4.22
N GLY A 22 -9.09 -11.12 3.50
CA GLY A 22 -8.25 -10.25 2.70
C GLY A 22 -7.23 -11.01 1.87
N VAL A 23 -6.20 -10.28 1.46
CA VAL A 23 -5.12 -10.80 0.66
C VAL A 23 -3.79 -10.48 1.34
N GLN A 24 -2.94 -11.48 1.47
CA GLN A 24 -1.57 -11.33 1.91
C GLN A 24 -0.64 -11.24 0.70
N LEU A 25 0.19 -10.21 0.68
CA LEU A 25 1.23 -10.01 -0.32
C LEU A 25 2.51 -10.74 0.12
N HIS A 26 2.96 -11.69 -0.68
CA HIS A 26 4.27 -12.33 -0.51
C HIS A 26 5.27 -11.74 -1.51
N LEU A 27 6.27 -11.03 -0.99
CA LEU A 27 7.34 -10.44 -1.79
C LEU A 27 8.39 -11.50 -2.10
N THR A 28 8.37 -12.00 -3.34
CA THR A 28 9.32 -13.01 -3.83
C THR A 28 10.62 -12.40 -4.36
N ALA A 29 10.61 -11.12 -4.70
CA ALA A 29 11.74 -10.35 -5.18
C ALA A 29 11.61 -8.93 -4.60
N PRO A 30 12.12 -8.69 -3.37
CA PRO A 30 11.90 -7.43 -2.67
C PRO A 30 12.58 -6.24 -3.35
N ASP A 31 13.72 -6.46 -4.01
CA ASP A 31 14.49 -5.38 -4.63
C ASP A 31 13.82 -4.84 -5.92
N THR A 32 12.85 -5.57 -6.49
CA THR A 32 12.06 -5.14 -7.65
C THR A 32 10.65 -4.69 -7.26
N PHE A 33 10.33 -4.67 -5.96
CA PHE A 33 8.98 -4.37 -5.50
C PHE A 33 8.74 -2.86 -5.44
N ASP A 34 7.71 -2.41 -6.15
CA ASP A 34 7.22 -1.04 -6.10
C ASP A 34 5.97 -0.95 -5.22
N GLY A 35 6.14 -0.51 -3.98
CA GLY A 35 5.05 -0.36 -3.01
C GLY A 35 4.07 0.75 -3.38
N LEU A 36 4.51 1.82 -4.04
CA LEU A 36 3.64 2.94 -4.41
C LEU A 36 2.68 2.50 -5.51
N ARG A 37 3.22 1.94 -6.61
CA ARG A 37 2.38 1.45 -7.72
C ARG A 37 1.47 0.32 -7.25
N THR A 38 1.98 -0.62 -6.46
CA THR A 38 1.14 -1.69 -5.89
C THR A 38 0.01 -1.13 -5.03
N GLY A 39 0.28 -0.14 -4.19
CA GLY A 39 -0.74 0.52 -3.38
C GLY A 39 -1.82 1.20 -4.21
N LEU A 40 -1.45 1.92 -5.26
CA LEU A 40 -2.41 2.57 -6.16
C LEU A 40 -3.31 1.56 -6.88
N HIS A 41 -2.74 0.46 -7.38
CA HIS A 41 -3.50 -0.64 -7.98
C HIS A 41 -4.50 -1.25 -6.98
N LEU A 42 -4.07 -1.51 -5.74
CA LEU A 42 -4.95 -2.05 -4.71
C LEU A 42 -6.07 -1.08 -4.34
N VAL A 43 -5.75 0.20 -4.18
CA VAL A 43 -6.76 1.22 -3.83
C VAL A 43 -7.75 1.40 -4.97
N GLN A 44 -7.31 1.40 -6.23
CA GLN A 44 -8.20 1.46 -7.39
C GLN A 44 -9.16 0.25 -7.41
N ALA A 45 -8.60 -0.97 -7.32
CA ALA A 45 -9.41 -2.20 -7.31
C ALA A 45 -10.39 -2.26 -6.12
N LEU A 46 -10.05 -1.67 -4.98
CA LEU A 46 -10.95 -1.59 -3.82
C LEU A 46 -12.02 -0.50 -3.99
N ALA A 47 -11.67 0.66 -4.54
CA ALA A 47 -12.60 1.78 -4.73
C ALA A 47 -13.74 1.44 -5.70
N GLU A 48 -13.51 0.50 -6.63
CA GLU A 48 -14.54 -0.01 -7.55
C GLU A 48 -15.51 -1.00 -6.89
N ARG A 49 -15.23 -1.48 -5.68
CA ARG A 49 -16.07 -2.48 -5.01
C ARG A 49 -17.28 -1.83 -4.31
N PRO A 50 -18.47 -2.44 -4.42
CA PRO A 50 -19.64 -1.99 -3.66
C PRO A 50 -19.38 -1.97 -2.15
N GLY A 51 -19.83 -0.91 -1.48
CA GLY A 51 -19.69 -0.76 -0.03
C GLY A 51 -18.31 -0.28 0.44
N VAL A 52 -17.37 -0.03 -0.47
CA VAL A 52 -16.10 0.64 -0.15
C VAL A 52 -16.26 2.14 -0.34
N GLY A 53 -15.85 2.90 0.68
CA GLY A 53 -15.87 4.36 0.67
C GLY A 53 -14.57 4.95 1.22
N TRP A 54 -14.34 6.22 0.95
CA TRP A 54 -13.24 6.95 1.56
C TRP A 54 -13.55 7.22 3.02
N ARG A 55 -12.54 7.05 3.89
CA ARG A 55 -12.67 7.38 5.30
C ARG A 55 -12.50 8.87 5.50
N GLU A 56 -13.37 9.46 6.29
CA GLU A 56 -13.40 10.88 6.57
C GLU A 56 -12.70 11.22 7.90
N GLU A 57 -12.31 12.48 8.09
CA GLU A 57 -11.62 12.95 9.30
C GLU A 57 -12.41 12.63 10.59
N THR A 58 -13.73 12.80 10.52
CA THR A 58 -14.69 12.48 11.59
C THR A 58 -14.73 11.01 11.97
N ASP A 59 -14.37 10.09 11.07
CA ASP A 59 -14.36 8.64 11.34
C ASP A 59 -13.19 8.20 12.24
N LEU A 60 -12.23 9.10 12.50
CA LEU A 60 -11.00 8.80 13.24
C LEU A 60 -10.83 9.61 14.53
N LEU A 61 -11.53 10.73 14.68
CA LEU A 61 -11.40 11.60 15.83
C LEU A 61 -12.78 11.91 16.43
N PRO A 62 -13.29 11.10 17.39
CA PRO A 62 -14.62 11.32 17.97
C PRO A 62 -14.74 12.59 18.83
N SER A 63 -13.65 13.32 19.10
CA SER A 63 -13.64 14.42 20.09
C SER A 63 -12.78 15.64 19.74
N GLY A 64 -12.41 15.86 18.48
CA GLY A 64 -11.71 17.10 18.06
C GLY A 64 -12.68 18.07 17.41
N GLY A 65 -12.98 19.18 18.09
CA GLY A 65 -14.07 20.09 17.73
C GLY A 65 -13.86 20.93 16.46
N GLY A 66 -15.01 21.26 15.85
CA GLY A 66 -15.17 22.26 14.80
C GLY A 66 -15.69 21.68 13.49
N PRO A 67 -16.47 22.45 12.68
CA PRO A 67 -16.86 22.05 11.35
C PRO A 67 -15.63 22.11 10.43
N ALA A 68 -14.77 21.12 10.52
CA ALA A 68 -13.71 20.92 9.56
C ALA A 68 -14.37 20.48 8.25
N GLU A 69 -14.07 21.18 7.14
CA GLU A 69 -14.25 20.61 5.80
C GLU A 69 -13.82 19.15 5.86
N THR A 70 -14.75 18.25 5.58
CA THR A 70 -14.51 16.82 5.76
C THR A 70 -13.58 16.38 4.64
N VAL A 71 -12.28 16.42 4.93
CA VAL A 71 -11.23 16.02 3.97
C VAL A 71 -11.03 14.52 4.12
N PRO A 72 -11.19 13.74 3.03
CA PRO A 72 -10.92 12.31 3.06
C PRO A 72 -9.48 12.04 3.49
N TRP A 73 -9.27 11.04 4.35
CA TRP A 73 -7.96 10.69 4.87
C TRP A 73 -6.94 10.37 3.77
N ILE A 74 -7.39 9.83 2.65
CA ILE A 74 -6.51 9.58 1.51
C ILE A 74 -5.84 10.88 1.03
N ASP A 75 -6.56 12.01 1.00
CA ASP A 75 -6.03 13.30 0.55
C ASP A 75 -4.96 13.82 1.52
N ARG A 76 -5.11 13.54 2.82
CA ARG A 76 -4.10 13.83 3.85
C ARG A 76 -2.87 12.94 3.71
N LEU A 77 -3.07 11.64 3.51
CA LEU A 77 -1.99 10.67 3.35
C LEU A 77 -1.17 10.91 2.07
N THR A 78 -1.82 11.35 0.99
CA THR A 78 -1.15 11.67 -0.28
C THR A 78 -0.69 13.13 -0.37
N GLY A 79 -1.02 13.95 0.63
CA GLY A 79 -0.69 15.39 0.68
C GLY A 79 -1.47 16.25 -0.32
N THR A 80 -2.44 15.68 -1.02
CA THR A 80 -3.26 16.36 -2.03
C THR A 80 -4.48 15.52 -2.39
N ALA A 81 -5.58 16.19 -2.76
CA ALA A 81 -6.76 15.53 -3.32
C ALA A 81 -6.59 15.01 -4.75
N SER A 82 -5.44 15.28 -5.40
CA SER A 82 -5.17 14.87 -6.78
C SER A 82 -5.26 13.35 -6.99
N VAL A 83 -4.74 12.55 -6.05
CA VAL A 83 -4.72 11.08 -6.18
C VAL A 83 -6.15 10.52 -6.19
N ARG A 84 -6.93 10.85 -5.17
CA ARG A 84 -8.33 10.42 -5.07
C ARG A 84 -9.15 10.84 -6.29
N ARG A 85 -9.00 12.10 -6.74
CA ARG A 85 -9.69 12.58 -7.94
C ARG A 85 -9.25 11.85 -9.21
N SER A 86 -7.96 11.55 -9.34
CA SER A 86 -7.44 10.80 -10.49
C SER A 86 -7.97 9.35 -10.51
N LEU A 87 -8.00 8.70 -9.34
CA LEU A 87 -8.63 7.38 -9.18
C LEU A 87 -10.11 7.42 -9.52
N ALA A 88 -10.86 8.41 -9.03
CA ALA A 88 -12.27 8.59 -9.35
C ALA A 88 -12.53 8.89 -10.84
N ALA A 89 -11.57 9.53 -11.51
CA ALA A 89 -11.60 9.77 -12.95
C ALA A 89 -11.12 8.57 -13.80
N GLY A 90 -10.76 7.44 -13.16
CA GLY A 90 -10.33 6.23 -13.85
C GLY A 90 -8.94 6.33 -14.50
N LEU A 91 -8.08 7.25 -14.05
CA LEU A 91 -6.71 7.30 -14.55
C LEU A 91 -5.97 6.01 -14.14
N PRO A 92 -5.11 5.46 -15.03
CA PRO A 92 -4.32 4.31 -14.68
C PRO A 92 -3.31 4.67 -13.57
N PRO A 93 -3.05 3.77 -12.60
CA PRO A 93 -2.08 3.98 -11.51
C PRO A 93 -0.72 4.45 -11.99
N GLU A 94 -0.29 4.05 -13.17
CA GLU A 94 0.95 4.45 -13.82
C GLU A 94 0.98 5.94 -14.15
N ALA A 95 -0.13 6.48 -14.65
CA ALA A 95 -0.24 7.91 -14.97
C ALA A 95 -0.25 8.75 -13.69
N ILE A 96 -0.95 8.28 -12.66
CA ILE A 96 -0.94 8.90 -11.33
C ILE A 96 0.48 8.90 -10.77
N ALA A 97 1.17 7.75 -10.85
CA ALA A 97 2.56 7.59 -10.42
C ALA A 97 3.53 8.53 -11.16
N ALA A 98 3.38 8.65 -12.48
CA ALA A 98 4.21 9.52 -13.31
C ALA A 98 4.06 11.01 -12.95
N GLY A 99 2.90 11.41 -12.40
CA GLY A 99 2.67 12.78 -11.93
C GLY A 99 3.61 13.23 -10.81
N TRP A 100 4.30 12.32 -10.12
CA TRP A 100 5.31 12.66 -9.11
C TRP A 100 6.74 12.71 -9.62
N SER A 101 7.02 12.31 -10.87
CA SER A 101 8.39 12.16 -11.39
C SER A 101 9.25 13.42 -11.20
N ASP A 102 8.72 14.59 -11.57
CA ASP A 102 9.43 15.87 -11.43
C ASP A 102 9.65 16.24 -9.97
N GLY A 103 8.64 16.06 -9.14
CA GLY A 103 8.72 16.31 -7.70
C GLY A 103 9.73 15.40 -7.00
N LEU A 104 9.80 14.13 -7.41
CA LEU A 104 10.78 13.16 -6.92
C LEU A 104 12.20 13.52 -7.37
N ALA A 105 12.39 13.96 -8.61
CA ALA A 105 13.68 14.44 -9.10
C ALA A 105 14.16 15.66 -8.29
N ALA A 106 13.32 16.68 -8.16
CA ALA A 106 13.62 17.88 -7.38
C ALA A 106 13.86 17.56 -5.88
N PHE A 107 13.14 16.58 -5.32
CA PHE A 107 13.40 16.13 -3.95
C PHE A 107 14.76 15.44 -3.83
N ARG A 108 15.12 14.56 -4.77
CA ARG A 108 16.42 13.87 -4.76
C ARG A 108 17.58 14.86 -4.80
N GLU A 109 17.51 15.86 -5.67
CA GLU A 109 18.51 16.94 -5.76
C GLU A 109 18.63 17.72 -4.45
N ARG A 110 17.50 18.14 -3.87
CA ARG A 110 17.49 18.86 -2.58
C ARG A 110 17.98 18.01 -1.42
N ALA A 111 17.74 16.70 -1.45
CA ALA A 111 18.14 15.78 -0.39
C ALA A 111 19.62 15.39 -0.45
N GLU A 112 20.27 15.51 -1.61
CA GLU A 112 21.67 15.10 -1.82
C GLU A 112 22.66 15.65 -0.79
N PRO A 113 22.72 16.98 -0.50
CA PRO A 113 23.66 17.52 0.49
C PRO A 113 23.38 17.07 1.93
N HIS A 114 22.22 16.44 2.17
CA HIS A 114 21.79 15.98 3.50
C HIS A 114 21.97 14.46 3.68
N ARG A 115 22.55 13.74 2.71
CA ARG A 115 22.76 12.29 2.79
C ARG A 115 23.98 11.96 3.66
N LEU A 116 23.76 11.17 4.71
CA LEU A 116 24.82 10.68 5.60
C LEU A 116 25.30 9.26 5.27
N TYR A 117 24.53 8.54 4.45
CA TYR A 117 24.81 7.15 4.08
C TYR A 117 24.85 7.04 2.57
N ALA A 118 25.80 6.23 2.07
CA ALA A 118 25.84 5.90 0.65
C ALA A 118 24.52 5.25 0.23
N PRO A 119 24.03 5.52 -0.99
CA PRO A 119 22.90 4.79 -1.52
C PRO A 119 23.23 3.30 -1.46
N HIS A 120 22.26 2.50 -0.99
CA HIS A 120 22.39 1.05 -1.07
C HIS A 120 22.69 0.70 -2.53
N PRO A 121 23.71 -0.13 -2.82
CA PRO A 121 24.00 -0.51 -4.19
C PRO A 121 22.70 -1.02 -4.82
N GLU A 122 22.31 -0.47 -5.96
CA GLU A 122 21.17 -0.97 -6.71
C GLU A 122 21.35 -2.48 -6.84
N SER A 123 20.31 -3.25 -6.52
CA SER A 123 20.38 -4.71 -6.58
C SER A 123 20.69 -5.11 -8.02
N SER A 124 21.99 -5.29 -8.31
CA SER A 124 22.44 -5.96 -9.50
C SER A 124 21.73 -7.31 -9.50
N ALA A 125 21.07 -7.65 -10.60
CA ALA A 125 20.25 -8.85 -10.80
C ALA A 125 21.03 -10.19 -10.72
N GLY A 126 22.04 -10.30 -9.85
CA GLY A 126 22.90 -11.45 -9.64
C GLY A 126 23.56 -11.51 -8.25
N GLY A 127 23.11 -10.73 -7.27
CA GLY A 127 23.57 -10.90 -5.88
C GLY A 127 23.10 -12.23 -5.28
N PRO A 128 23.89 -12.89 -4.42
CA PRO A 128 23.48 -14.16 -3.81
C PRO A 128 22.15 -13.96 -3.08
N PRO A 129 21.24 -14.96 -3.11
CA PRO A 129 19.95 -14.84 -2.44
C PRO A 129 20.20 -14.46 -0.98
N ARG A 130 19.56 -13.38 -0.51
CA ARG A 130 19.51 -13.07 0.93
C ARG A 130 19.09 -14.35 1.61
N SER A 131 19.91 -14.85 2.54
CA SER A 131 19.77 -16.17 3.16
C SER A 131 18.32 -16.38 3.59
N GLY A 132 17.57 -17.10 2.76
CA GLY A 132 16.20 -17.45 3.04
C GLY A 132 16.24 -18.38 4.22
N GLY A 133 15.72 -17.91 5.37
CA GLY A 133 15.31 -18.84 6.41
C GLY A 133 14.42 -19.89 5.76
N GLU A 134 14.77 -21.15 5.99
CA GLU A 134 14.11 -22.35 5.48
C GLU A 134 12.59 -22.12 5.38
N GLY A 135 12.06 -22.19 4.16
CA GLY A 135 10.65 -21.97 3.91
C GLY A 135 9.83 -22.94 4.76
N ILE A 136 8.96 -22.40 5.61
CA ILE A 136 7.98 -23.22 6.35
C ILE A 136 7.16 -23.97 5.29
N PRO A 137 7.14 -25.32 5.29
CA PRO A 137 6.38 -26.08 4.31
C PRO A 137 4.89 -25.82 4.52
N VAL A 138 4.26 -25.13 3.58
CA VAL A 138 2.80 -24.97 3.55
C VAL A 138 2.22 -26.27 2.99
N ARG A 139 1.69 -27.14 3.87
CA ARG A 139 0.81 -28.24 3.45
C ARG A 139 -0.53 -27.65 3.03
N VAL A 140 -0.86 -27.76 1.75
CA VAL A 140 -2.21 -27.51 1.24
C VAL A 140 -2.99 -28.81 1.42
N ASP A 141 -3.93 -28.83 2.36
CA ASP A 141 -4.90 -29.91 2.48
C ASP A 141 -6.01 -29.68 1.44
N THR A 142 -6.10 -30.57 0.46
CA THR A 142 -7.10 -30.51 -0.63
C THR A 142 -8.39 -31.28 -0.31
N SER A 143 -8.66 -31.62 0.95
CA SER A 143 -9.86 -32.38 1.33
C SER A 143 -11.06 -31.53 1.74
N LEU A 144 -11.56 -30.68 0.84
CA LEU A 144 -12.96 -30.22 0.91
C LEU A 144 -13.58 -30.24 -0.49
N SER A 145 -13.88 -31.46 -0.95
CA SER A 145 -14.97 -31.71 -1.90
C SER A 145 -16.08 -32.43 -1.14
N THR A 146 -17.18 -31.75 -0.87
CA THR A 146 -18.54 -32.30 -0.89
C THR A 146 -19.49 -31.13 -1.11
#